data_AF-A0A527VTF5-F1
#
_entry.id   AF-A0A527VTF5-F1
#
_cell.length_a   1.000
_cell.length_b   1.000
_cell.length_c   1.000
_cell.angle_alpha   90.00
_cell.angle_beta   90.00
_cell.angle_gamma   90.00
#
_symmetry.space_group_name_H-M   'P 1'
#
loop_
_entity.id
_entity.type
_entity.pdbx_description
1 polymer ?
#
loop_
_entity_poly.entity_id
_entity_poly.type
_entity_poly.pdbx_seq_one_letter_code
_entity_poly.pdbx_strand_id
1 'polypeptide(L)'
;NYPAFRAGTRTSPIDKGNMNRSFPGRPDGTVTEKIADYFQRELLPRADLVFDFHSGGKTLDFVPFCAAHTLPDKAQERKAFAAVEAFSAPFSMRMTEIDAVGMYDTAAEEMGKVFVTTELGGGGTSRAETVRIARRGILNVLRHAGIVNGAVEKGRTRWLDMPSGDCFAFAEEDGMIETTIDLGEPV
;
A
#
# COMPACT_ATOMS: atom_id res chain seq x y z
N ASN A 1 -7.45 10.19 -1.73
CA ASN A 1 -7.86 11.06 -2.86
C ASN A 1 -9.39 11.03 -3.03
N TYR A 2 -10.12 11.98 -2.43
CA TYR A 2 -11.60 11.95 -2.42
C TYR A 2 -12.24 12.18 -3.80
N PRO A 3 -11.80 13.15 -4.64
CA PRO A 3 -12.33 13.30 -6.00
C PRO A 3 -12.19 12.05 -6.87
N ALA A 4 -11.04 11.37 -6.81
CA ALA A 4 -10.80 10.11 -7.53
C ALA A 4 -11.75 8.99 -7.06
N PHE A 5 -11.90 8.83 -5.74
CA PHE A 5 -12.83 7.86 -5.15
C PHE A 5 -14.28 8.09 -5.62
N ARG A 6 -14.75 9.34 -5.60
CA ARG A 6 -16.11 9.69 -6.04
C ARG A 6 -16.37 9.39 -7.51
N ALA A 7 -15.34 9.43 -8.35
CA ALA A 7 -15.42 9.11 -9.77
C ALA A 7 -15.16 7.62 -10.08
N GLY A 8 -14.75 6.81 -9.09
CA GLY A 8 -14.33 5.44 -9.31
C GLY A 8 -13.12 5.34 -10.25
N THR A 9 -12.21 6.30 -10.20
CA THR A 9 -10.98 6.36 -11.02
C THR A 9 -9.74 6.34 -10.16
N ARG A 10 -8.61 5.88 -10.71
CA ARG A 10 -7.31 5.90 -10.00
C ARG A 10 -6.84 7.33 -9.74
N THR A 11 -6.99 8.20 -10.73
CA THR A 11 -6.59 9.60 -10.67
C THR A 11 -7.79 10.52 -10.52
N SER A 12 -7.56 11.71 -9.96
CA SER A 12 -8.62 12.70 -9.75
C SER A 12 -9.17 13.18 -11.10
N PRO A 13 -10.50 13.27 -11.27
CA PRO A 13 -11.09 13.77 -12.53
C PRO A 13 -10.85 15.28 -12.72
N ILE A 14 -10.51 16.02 -11.66
CA ILE A 14 -10.35 17.48 -11.66
C ILE A 14 -9.05 17.89 -12.36
N ASP A 15 -7.98 17.15 -12.09
CA ASP A 15 -6.60 17.52 -12.44
C ASP A 15 -5.77 16.33 -12.96
N LYS A 16 -6.38 15.14 -13.09
CA LYS A 16 -5.71 13.87 -13.46
C LYS A 16 -4.57 13.46 -12.52
N GLY A 17 -4.49 14.07 -11.34
CA GLY A 17 -3.44 13.80 -10.37
C GLY A 17 -3.50 12.38 -9.81
N ASN A 18 -2.37 11.68 -9.88
CA ASN A 18 -2.13 10.46 -9.11
C ASN A 18 -1.58 10.84 -7.73
N MET A 19 -2.40 10.66 -6.68
CA MET A 19 -2.03 11.07 -5.33
C MET A 19 -0.74 10.41 -4.84
N ASN A 20 -0.53 9.12 -5.15
CA ASN A 20 0.67 8.40 -4.73
C ASN A 20 1.91 8.71 -5.59
N ARG A 21 1.87 9.82 -6.35
CA ARG A 21 2.96 10.41 -7.14
C ARG A 21 3.00 11.94 -7.00
N SER A 22 2.29 12.48 -6.00
CA SER A 22 2.08 13.92 -5.85
C SER A 22 2.74 14.51 -4.59
N PHE A 23 3.45 13.71 -3.79
CA PHE A 23 4.15 14.20 -2.60
C PHE A 23 5.50 14.86 -3.00
N PRO A 24 5.96 15.91 -2.30
CA PRO A 24 5.38 16.53 -1.11
C PRO A 24 4.17 17.45 -1.39
N GLY A 25 3.79 17.65 -2.66
CA GLY A 25 2.72 18.57 -3.06
C GLY A 25 3.13 20.04 -2.98
N ARG A 26 2.16 20.93 -3.21
CA ARG A 26 2.31 22.38 -2.95
C ARG A 26 0.95 23.04 -2.63
N PRO A 27 0.92 24.03 -1.72
CA PRO A 27 -0.34 24.64 -1.24
C PRO A 27 -1.04 25.51 -2.29
N ASP A 28 -0.31 25.95 -3.31
CA ASP A 28 -0.80 26.77 -4.42
C ASP A 28 -0.97 25.97 -5.72
N GLY A 29 -0.89 24.63 -5.64
CA GLY A 29 -1.01 23.73 -6.78
C GLY A 29 -2.44 23.35 -7.16
N THR A 30 -2.51 22.25 -7.91
CA THR A 30 -3.76 21.54 -8.23
C THR A 30 -4.44 20.99 -6.96
N VAL A 31 -5.66 20.48 -7.10
CA VAL A 31 -6.40 19.94 -5.95
C VAL A 31 -5.66 18.76 -5.32
N THR A 32 -5.10 17.88 -6.16
CA THR A 32 -4.32 16.72 -5.71
C THR A 32 -3.04 17.17 -4.98
N GLU A 33 -2.30 18.15 -5.53
CA GLU A 33 -1.08 18.68 -4.91
C GLU A 33 -1.37 19.38 -3.57
N LYS A 34 -2.50 20.08 -3.44
CA LYS A 34 -2.92 20.71 -2.18
C LYS A 34 -3.23 19.70 -1.08
N ILE A 35 -3.85 18.56 -1.45
CA ILE A 35 -4.11 17.49 -0.50
C ILE A 35 -2.79 16.84 -0.06
N ALA A 36 -1.88 16.55 -1.01
CA ALA A 36 -0.57 15.99 -0.70
C ALA A 36 0.23 16.93 0.23
N ASP A 37 0.25 18.23 -0.06
CA ASP A 37 0.88 19.26 0.76
C ASP A 37 0.33 19.32 2.19
N TYR A 38 -0.99 19.23 2.33
CA TYR A 38 -1.61 19.23 3.66
C TYR A 38 -1.22 17.98 4.46
N PHE A 39 -1.20 16.80 3.82
CA PHE A 39 -0.71 15.58 4.47
C PHE A 39 0.76 15.72 4.84
N GLN A 40 1.59 16.22 3.92
CA GLN A 40 3.03 16.42 4.12
C GLN A 40 3.34 17.35 5.29
N ARG A 41 2.77 18.55 5.32
CA ARG A 41 3.17 19.60 6.27
C ARG A 41 2.40 19.54 7.58
N GLU A 42 1.16 19.06 7.57
CA GLU A 42 0.28 19.14 8.74
C GLU A 42 0.01 17.79 9.40
N LEU A 43 -0.24 16.72 8.63
CA LEU A 43 -0.67 15.44 9.21
C LEU A 43 0.50 14.49 9.51
N LEU A 44 1.39 14.25 8.54
CA LEU A 44 2.53 13.35 8.69
C LEU A 44 3.42 13.70 9.89
N PRO A 45 3.77 14.97 10.17
CA PRO A 45 4.63 15.30 11.31
C PRO A 45 4.03 14.88 12.66
N ARG A 46 2.69 14.79 12.75
CA ARG A 46 1.92 14.46 13.96
C ARG A 46 1.64 12.97 14.11
N ALA A 47 1.95 12.16 13.10
CA ALA A 47 1.77 10.71 13.14
C ALA A 47 3.06 10.01 13.60
N ASP A 48 2.92 8.87 14.27
CA ASP A 48 4.04 7.95 14.58
C ASP A 48 4.05 6.72 13.64
N LEU A 49 2.85 6.29 13.24
CA LEU A 49 2.58 5.18 12.35
C LEU A 49 1.63 5.62 11.24
N VAL A 50 1.96 5.28 10.01
CA VAL A 50 1.19 5.54 8.80
C VAL A 50 0.82 4.20 8.18
N PHE A 51 -0.49 3.96 8.06
CA PHE A 51 -1.01 2.77 7.40
C PHE A 51 -1.82 3.20 6.17
N ASP A 52 -1.39 2.80 4.98
CA ASP A 52 -2.05 3.15 3.73
C ASP A 52 -2.62 1.92 3.03
N PHE A 53 -3.90 1.99 2.63
CA PHE A 53 -4.57 0.86 2.00
C PHE A 53 -4.51 0.97 0.48
N HIS A 54 -3.93 -0.03 -0.18
CA HIS A 54 -3.98 -0.17 -1.62
C HIS A 54 -4.59 -1.51 -2.05
N SER A 55 -4.92 -1.56 -3.34
CA SER A 55 -5.45 -2.68 -4.09
C SER A 55 -5.17 -2.38 -5.57
N GLY A 56 -5.21 -3.39 -6.44
CA GLY A 56 -4.83 -3.28 -7.85
C GLY A 56 -5.70 -2.33 -8.70
N GLY A 57 -6.77 -1.77 -8.13
CA GLY A 57 -7.69 -0.90 -8.85
C GLY A 57 -8.38 -1.64 -9.99
N LYS A 58 -8.76 -0.95 -11.06
CA LYS A 58 -9.53 -1.56 -12.18
C LYS A 58 -8.71 -2.42 -13.13
N THR A 59 -7.38 -2.33 -13.07
CA THR A 59 -6.49 -2.87 -14.12
C THR A 59 -5.61 -4.01 -13.64
N LEU A 60 -5.54 -4.24 -12.32
CA LEU A 60 -4.71 -5.29 -11.71
C LEU A 60 -5.52 -6.04 -10.65
N ASP A 61 -5.08 -7.25 -10.32
CA ASP A 61 -5.55 -8.03 -9.17
C ASP A 61 -4.34 -8.69 -8.50
N PHE A 62 -4.35 -8.78 -7.18
CA PHE A 62 -3.23 -9.27 -6.37
C PHE A 62 -3.71 -10.31 -5.36
N VAL A 63 -2.85 -11.28 -5.05
CA VAL A 63 -3.01 -12.03 -3.80
C VAL A 63 -3.02 -11.04 -2.62
N PRO A 64 -3.86 -11.21 -1.59
CA PRO A 64 -3.98 -10.23 -0.52
C PRO A 64 -2.72 -10.23 0.36
N PHE A 65 -1.93 -9.17 0.27
CA PHE A 65 -0.69 -9.02 1.04
C PHE A 65 -0.60 -7.71 1.83
N CYS A 66 0.22 -7.75 2.87
CA CYS A 66 0.69 -6.58 3.61
C CYS A 66 2.20 -6.44 3.42
N ALA A 67 2.69 -5.22 3.27
CA ALA A 67 4.07 -4.97 2.91
C ALA A 67 4.68 -3.80 3.67
N ALA A 68 6.01 -3.82 3.75
CA ALA A 68 6.85 -2.73 4.18
C ALA A 68 8.13 -2.72 3.33
N HIS A 69 8.76 -1.55 3.21
CA HIS A 69 10.00 -1.38 2.48
C HIS A 69 11.21 -1.88 3.24
N THR A 70 12.21 -2.33 2.49
CA THR A 70 13.59 -2.39 2.96
C THR A 70 14.12 -0.96 3.06
N LEU A 71 14.57 -0.56 4.25
CA LEU A 71 15.00 0.81 4.54
C LEU A 71 16.48 0.87 4.94
N PRO A 72 17.17 2.00 4.69
CA PRO A 72 18.51 2.24 5.22
C PRO A 72 18.54 2.25 6.76
N ASP A 73 17.55 2.87 7.40
CA ASP A 73 17.38 2.80 8.86
C ASP A 73 16.79 1.44 9.25
N LYS A 74 17.67 0.56 9.74
CA LYS A 74 17.29 -0.79 10.16
C LYS A 74 16.45 -0.83 11.43
N ALA A 75 16.44 0.21 12.25
CA ALA A 75 15.52 0.29 13.40
C ALA A 75 14.10 0.62 12.95
N GLN A 76 13.95 1.56 12.03
CA GLN A 76 12.67 1.86 11.38
C GLN A 76 12.14 0.65 10.60
N GLU A 77 13.00 0.02 9.80
CA GLU A 77 12.68 -1.20 9.04
C GLU A 77 12.11 -2.31 9.94
N ARG A 78 12.80 -2.62 11.04
CA ARG A 78 12.33 -3.66 11.99
C ARG A 78 10.97 -3.35 12.58
N LYS A 79 10.66 -2.08 12.88
CA LYS A 79 9.34 -1.67 13.37
C LYS A 79 8.27 -1.84 12.30
N ALA A 80 8.55 -1.48 11.05
CA ALA A 80 7.63 -1.65 9.93
C ALA A 80 7.32 -3.13 9.67
N PHE A 81 8.34 -4.00 9.63
CA PHE A 81 8.12 -5.44 9.47
C PHE A 81 7.38 -6.09 10.65
N ALA A 82 7.61 -5.62 11.89
CA ALA A 82 6.82 -6.07 13.04
C ALA A 82 5.33 -5.70 12.90
N ALA A 83 5.04 -4.53 12.33
CA ALA A 83 3.67 -4.12 12.04
C ALA A 83 3.05 -4.91 10.87
N VAL A 84 3.81 -5.28 9.84
CA VAL A 84 3.38 -6.20 8.76
C VAL A 84 3.03 -7.58 9.34
N GLU A 85 3.88 -8.13 10.22
CA GLU A 85 3.60 -9.38 10.92
C GLU A 85 2.32 -9.28 11.76
N ALA A 86 2.12 -8.15 12.46
CA ALA A 86 0.89 -7.91 13.22
C ALA A 86 -0.35 -7.88 12.32
N PHE A 87 -0.30 -7.21 11.16
CA PHE A 87 -1.41 -7.20 10.21
C PHE A 87 -1.85 -8.61 9.80
N SER A 88 -0.88 -9.54 9.70
CA SER A 88 -1.15 -10.98 9.50
C SER A 88 -2.03 -11.28 8.28
N ALA A 89 -1.72 -10.66 7.13
CA ALA A 89 -2.33 -11.03 5.85
C ALA A 89 -1.94 -12.47 5.44
N PRO A 90 -2.70 -13.13 4.52
CA PRO A 90 -2.32 -14.45 4.00
C PRO A 90 -0.94 -14.46 3.31
N PHE A 91 -0.54 -13.32 2.76
CA PHE A 91 0.78 -13.07 2.21
C PHE A 91 1.42 -11.84 2.85
N SER A 92 2.74 -11.84 2.99
CA SER A 92 3.52 -10.70 3.45
C SER A 92 4.62 -10.44 2.44
N MET A 93 4.95 -9.17 2.18
CA MET A 93 5.96 -8.84 1.18
C MET A 93 7.02 -7.93 1.78
N ARG A 94 8.28 -8.22 1.49
CA ARG A 94 9.37 -7.25 1.59
C ARG A 94 9.45 -6.54 0.26
N MET A 95 9.19 -5.24 0.27
CA MET A 95 9.29 -4.41 -0.93
C MET A 95 10.68 -3.79 -1.02
N THR A 96 11.24 -3.81 -2.21
CA THR A 96 12.36 -2.94 -2.59
C THR A 96 11.78 -1.93 -3.56
N GLU A 97 11.68 -0.67 -3.14
CA GLU A 97 11.10 0.36 -3.97
C GLU A 97 12.06 0.69 -5.12
N ILE A 98 11.55 0.65 -6.35
CA ILE A 98 12.33 0.85 -7.58
C ILE A 98 12.11 2.28 -8.12
N ASP A 99 10.98 2.91 -7.78
CA ASP A 99 10.66 4.29 -8.15
C ASP A 99 9.99 5.03 -6.98
N ALA A 100 10.81 5.53 -6.06
CA ALA A 100 10.36 6.20 -4.84
C ALA A 100 9.85 7.64 -5.07
N VAL A 101 10.04 8.22 -6.25
CA VAL A 101 9.82 9.65 -6.45
C VAL A 101 8.32 9.99 -6.35
N GLY A 102 8.01 10.90 -5.43
CA GLY A 102 6.67 11.47 -5.25
C GLY A 102 5.67 10.58 -4.50
N MET A 103 6.12 9.45 -3.93
CA MET A 103 5.27 8.53 -3.18
C MET A 103 4.92 9.05 -1.80
N TYR A 104 3.73 8.68 -1.32
CA TYR A 104 3.34 8.93 0.06
C TYR A 104 4.21 8.13 1.04
N ASP A 105 4.56 6.92 0.64
CA ASP A 105 5.38 5.96 1.36
C ASP A 105 6.72 6.59 1.72
N THR A 106 7.44 7.10 0.71
CA THR A 106 8.72 7.80 0.87
C THR A 106 8.60 9.03 1.74
N ALA A 107 7.54 9.83 1.57
CA ALA A 107 7.30 11.00 2.41
C ALA A 107 7.16 10.66 3.90
N ALA A 108 6.48 9.55 4.23
CA ALA A 108 6.38 9.09 5.61
C ALA A 108 7.70 8.50 6.13
N GLU A 109 8.38 7.71 5.30
CA GLU A 109 9.60 7.01 5.68
C GLU A 109 10.78 7.95 5.89
N GLU A 110 10.95 8.98 5.04
CA GLU A 110 11.98 10.02 5.21
C GLU A 110 11.79 10.85 6.48
N MET A 111 10.57 10.92 7.01
CA MET A 111 10.28 11.53 8.32
C MET A 111 10.51 10.57 9.51
N GLY A 112 11.07 9.38 9.27
CA GLY A 112 11.33 8.37 10.29
C GLY A 112 10.07 7.68 10.82
N LYS A 113 8.93 7.79 10.13
CA LYS A 113 7.66 7.21 10.56
C LYS A 113 7.60 5.73 10.23
N VAL A 114 6.86 4.94 11.01
CA VAL A 114 6.58 3.55 10.64
C VAL A 114 5.53 3.56 9.53
N PHE A 115 5.89 3.14 8.33
CA PHE A 115 4.98 3.04 7.19
C PHE A 115 4.68 1.56 6.88
N VAL A 116 3.40 1.27 6.64
CA VAL A 116 2.92 -0.07 6.22
C VAL A 116 1.84 0.11 5.17
N THR A 117 1.87 -0.72 4.13
CA THR A 117 0.90 -0.71 3.04
C THR A 117 0.34 -2.10 2.75
N THR A 118 -0.65 -2.18 1.87
CA THR A 118 -1.31 -3.43 1.50
C THR A 118 -1.69 -3.44 0.02
N GLU A 119 -1.80 -4.63 -0.56
CA GLU A 119 -2.55 -4.86 -1.79
C GLU A 119 -3.58 -5.95 -1.50
N LEU A 120 -4.87 -5.61 -1.46
CA LEU A 120 -5.94 -6.49 -0.97
C LEU A 120 -6.92 -6.93 -2.08
N GLY A 121 -6.36 -7.39 -3.21
CA GLY A 121 -7.11 -7.76 -4.42
C GLY A 121 -7.10 -6.66 -5.46
N GLY A 122 -8.13 -6.61 -6.30
CA GLY A 122 -8.25 -5.63 -7.38
C GLY A 122 -9.51 -5.79 -8.23
N GLY A 123 -9.40 -5.53 -9.53
CA GLY A 123 -10.54 -5.53 -10.48
C GLY A 123 -11.57 -4.41 -10.25
N GLY A 124 -11.25 -3.39 -9.46
CA GLY A 124 -12.15 -2.28 -9.12
C GLY A 124 -13.30 -2.68 -8.19
N THR A 125 -13.15 -3.80 -7.48
CA THR A 125 -14.14 -4.34 -6.56
C THR A 125 -13.46 -4.90 -5.30
N SER A 126 -14.25 -5.46 -4.38
CA SER A 126 -13.76 -6.17 -3.20
C SER A 126 -14.59 -7.43 -2.96
N ARG A 127 -13.99 -8.41 -2.27
CA ARG A 127 -14.68 -9.63 -1.84
C ARG A 127 -14.88 -9.59 -0.33
N ALA A 128 -15.88 -10.30 0.19
CA ALA A 128 -16.11 -10.38 1.64
C ALA A 128 -14.87 -10.91 2.41
N GLU A 129 -14.05 -11.72 1.74
CA GLU A 129 -12.75 -12.15 2.26
C GLU A 129 -11.75 -11.00 2.40
N THR A 130 -11.52 -10.21 1.35
CA THR A 130 -10.52 -9.13 1.39
C THR A 130 -10.91 -8.02 2.36
N VAL A 131 -12.22 -7.74 2.50
CA VAL A 131 -12.73 -6.82 3.53
C VAL A 131 -12.51 -7.36 4.95
N ARG A 132 -12.66 -8.66 5.19
CA ARG A 132 -12.36 -9.27 6.50
C ARG A 132 -10.87 -9.19 6.82
N ILE A 133 -10.01 -9.43 5.83
CA ILE A 133 -8.55 -9.28 5.96
C ILE A 133 -8.21 -7.83 6.34
N ALA A 134 -8.73 -6.85 5.61
CA ALA A 134 -8.48 -5.43 5.88
C ALA A 134 -8.87 -5.04 7.31
N ARG A 135 -10.09 -5.40 7.74
CA ARG A 135 -10.63 -5.04 9.07
C ARG A 135 -9.85 -5.68 10.21
N ARG A 136 -9.59 -6.99 10.13
CA ARG A 136 -8.79 -7.69 11.15
C ARG A 136 -7.37 -7.14 11.18
N GLY A 137 -6.77 -6.97 10.01
CA GLY A 137 -5.37 -6.55 9.87
C GLY A 137 -5.12 -5.16 10.46
N ILE A 138 -5.95 -4.16 10.16
CA ILE A 138 -5.76 -2.83 10.76
C ILE A 138 -6.00 -2.84 12.27
N LEU A 139 -6.99 -3.60 12.75
CA LEU A 139 -7.22 -3.73 14.18
C LEU A 139 -6.03 -4.38 14.89
N ASN A 140 -5.40 -5.37 14.26
CA ASN A 140 -4.17 -5.97 14.77
C ASN A 140 -2.99 -4.98 14.80
N VAL A 141 -2.83 -4.15 13.77
CA VAL A 141 -1.77 -3.11 13.75
C VAL A 141 -2.01 -2.10 14.87
N LEU A 142 -3.26 -1.67 15.07
CA LEU A 142 -3.61 -0.76 16.17
C LEU A 142 -3.38 -1.39 17.55
N ARG A 143 -3.65 -2.69 17.72
CA ARG A 143 -3.31 -3.45 18.94
C ARG A 143 -1.80 -3.56 19.15
N HIS A 144 -1.06 -3.86 18.08
CA HIS A 144 0.40 -3.93 18.10
C HIS A 144 1.03 -2.58 18.50
N ALA A 145 0.47 -1.47 18.00
CA ALA A 145 0.89 -0.12 18.35
C ALA A 145 0.44 0.35 19.76
N GLY A 146 -0.34 -0.46 20.48
CA GLY A 146 -0.88 -0.09 21.79
C GLY A 146 -1.98 0.97 21.76
N ILE A 147 -2.52 1.30 20.58
CA ILE A 147 -3.59 2.30 20.40
C ILE A 147 -4.94 1.72 20.83
N VAL A 148 -5.14 0.41 20.61
CA VAL A 148 -6.37 -0.31 20.99
C VAL A 148 -6.01 -1.52 21.84
N ASN A 149 -6.81 -1.78 22.87
CA ASN A 149 -6.63 -2.96 23.73
C ASN A 149 -6.92 -4.28 22.99
N GLY A 150 -6.23 -5.34 23.41
CA GLY A 150 -6.48 -6.72 22.96
C GLY A 150 -5.26 -7.37 22.32
N ALA A 151 -5.34 -8.69 22.16
CA ALA A 151 -4.27 -9.47 21.53
C ALA A 151 -4.35 -9.41 19.99
N VAL A 152 -3.19 -9.44 19.34
CA VAL A 152 -3.09 -9.59 17.88
C VAL A 152 -3.61 -10.97 17.48
N GLU A 153 -4.58 -11.00 16.57
CA GLU A 153 -5.12 -12.23 15.99
C GLU A 153 -4.21 -12.69 14.84
N LYS A 154 -3.27 -13.58 15.15
CA LYS A 154 -2.28 -14.06 14.19
C LYS A 154 -2.87 -15.08 13.21
N GLY A 155 -2.47 -14.97 11.95
CA GLY A 155 -2.74 -15.94 10.89
C GLY A 155 -1.45 -16.49 10.29
N ARG A 156 -1.55 -17.57 9.50
CA ARG A 156 -0.41 -18.03 8.68
C ARG A 156 -0.21 -17.05 7.53
N THR A 157 1.03 -16.58 7.37
CA THR A 157 1.46 -15.77 6.22
C THR A 157 2.50 -16.52 5.39
N ARG A 158 2.49 -16.31 4.07
CA ARG A 158 3.58 -16.68 3.16
C ARG A 158 4.35 -15.40 2.80
N TRP A 159 5.65 -15.40 3.07
CA TRP A 159 6.51 -14.30 2.66
C TRP A 159 6.82 -14.39 1.17
N LEU A 160 6.50 -13.32 0.45
CA LEU A 160 6.82 -13.09 -0.95
C LEU A 160 8.09 -12.25 -1.04
N ASP A 161 8.88 -12.53 -2.06
CA ASP A 161 10.07 -11.78 -2.42
C ASP A 161 9.95 -11.33 -3.89
N MET A 162 10.63 -10.24 -4.24
CA MET A 162 10.69 -9.71 -5.61
C MET A 162 12.16 -9.42 -5.95
N PRO A 163 12.95 -10.48 -6.19
CA PRO A 163 14.41 -10.38 -6.22
C PRO A 163 14.97 -9.76 -7.52
N SER A 164 14.20 -9.74 -8.62
CA SER A 164 14.67 -9.22 -9.91
C SER A 164 13.52 -8.69 -10.78
N GLY A 165 13.89 -8.03 -11.88
CA GLY A 165 12.95 -7.58 -12.92
C GLY A 165 12.24 -8.73 -13.64
N ASP A 166 12.70 -9.99 -13.49
CA ASP A 166 12.06 -11.17 -14.07
C ASP A 166 10.70 -11.49 -13.40
N CYS A 167 10.37 -10.80 -12.31
CA CYS A 167 9.04 -10.82 -11.72
C CYS A 167 7.97 -10.08 -12.56
N PHE A 168 8.38 -9.35 -13.61
CA PHE A 168 7.49 -8.60 -14.48
C PHE A 168 7.47 -9.21 -15.88
N ALA A 169 6.26 -9.48 -16.39
CA ALA A 169 6.02 -9.79 -17.80
C ALA A 169 5.31 -8.60 -18.43
N PHE A 170 5.91 -8.02 -19.46
CA PHE A 170 5.33 -6.92 -20.22
C PHE A 170 4.73 -7.44 -21.53
N ALA A 171 3.52 -6.99 -21.85
CA ALA A 171 2.96 -7.22 -23.17
C ALA A 171 3.75 -6.40 -24.20
N GLU A 172 4.18 -7.04 -25.28
CA GLU A 172 4.88 -6.38 -26.40
C GLU A 172 3.90 -5.85 -27.46
N GLU A 173 2.65 -6.29 -27.40
CA GLU A 173 1.59 -5.98 -28.37
C GLU A 173 0.24 -5.73 -27.67
N ASP A 174 -0.64 -4.99 -28.33
CA ASP A 174 -2.04 -4.82 -27.92
C ASP A 174 -2.85 -6.09 -28.26
N GLY A 175 -3.72 -6.53 -27.36
CA GLY A 175 -4.53 -7.72 -27.63
C GLY A 175 -5.48 -8.15 -26.52
N MET A 176 -6.11 -9.30 -26.74
CA MET A 176 -6.90 -9.98 -25.72
C MET A 176 -5.95 -10.72 -24.76
N ILE A 177 -6.11 -10.49 -23.46
CA ILE A 177 -5.32 -11.17 -22.43
C ILE A 177 -6.06 -12.45 -22.00
N GLU A 178 -5.36 -13.58 -22.09
CA GLU A 178 -5.77 -14.86 -21.51
C GLU A 178 -4.79 -15.23 -20.40
N THR A 179 -5.28 -15.34 -19.16
CA THR A 179 -4.50 -15.84 -18.02
C THR A 179 -4.57 -17.36 -17.98
N THR A 180 -3.43 -18.03 -17.87
CA THR A 180 -3.33 -19.51 -17.89
C THR A 180 -3.28 -20.16 -16.50
N ILE A 181 -3.14 -19.35 -15.45
CA ILE A 181 -3.05 -19.74 -14.04
C ILE A 181 -3.79 -18.71 -13.18
N ASP A 182 -4.32 -19.14 -12.05
CA ASP A 182 -4.98 -18.25 -11.10
C ASP A 182 -4.01 -17.66 -10.06
N LEU A 183 -4.42 -16.56 -9.42
CA LEU A 183 -3.64 -15.91 -8.37
C LEU A 183 -3.36 -16.86 -7.20
N GLY A 184 -2.07 -17.07 -6.92
CA GLY A 184 -1.59 -17.90 -5.81
C GLY A 184 -1.26 -19.35 -6.19
N GLU A 185 -1.52 -19.74 -7.44
CA GLU A 185 -1.11 -21.03 -8.00
C GLU A 185 0.40 -21.07 -8.32
N PRO A 186 1.03 -22.27 -8.28
CA PRO A 186 2.42 -22.45 -8.70
C PRO A 186 2.58 -22.39 -10.24
N VAL A 187 3.77 -21.96 -10.69
CA VAL A 187 4.22 -21.95 -12.10
C VAL A 187 5.42 -22.84 -12.31
#